data_AF-A0A7U7GFT4-F1
#
_entry.id   AF-A0A7U7GFT4-F1
#
_cell.length_a   1.000
_cell.length_b   1.000
_cell.length_c   1.000
_cell.angle_alpha   90.00
_cell.angle_beta   90.00
_cell.angle_gamma   90.00
#
_symmetry.space_group_name_H-M   'P 1'
#
loop_
_entity.id
_entity.type
_entity.pdbx_description
1 polymer ?
#
loop_
_entity_poly.entity_id
_entity_poly.type
_entity_poly.pdbx_seq_one_letter_code
_entity_poly.pdbx_strand_id
1 'polypeptide(L)' 'MVFSPMQVKFGYAKSGTLPRYCRACAYLRDCWGECPKNRLIRPPDSEPGLNYLCAGFKRFFYYTLPTVDRIAAELR' A
#
# COMPACT_ATOMS: atom_id res chain seq x y z
N MET A 1 16.21 8.22 -17.48
CA MET A 1 16.64 9.27 -16.54
C MET A 1 15.48 9.55 -15.59
N VAL A 2 15.72 9.47 -14.27
CA VAL A 2 14.72 9.31 -13.17
C VAL A 2 13.52 10.27 -13.16
N PHE A 3 13.53 11.34 -13.96
CA PHE A 3 12.45 12.33 -14.04
C PHE A 3 11.83 12.49 -15.44
N SER A 4 11.95 11.47 -16.30
CA SER A 4 11.25 11.51 -17.59
C SER A 4 9.72 11.60 -17.38
N PRO A 5 8.96 12.19 -18.33
CA PRO A 5 7.50 12.25 -18.24
C PRO A 5 6.85 10.88 -17.99
N MET A 6 7.41 9.81 -18.56
CA MET A 6 6.96 8.44 -18.32
C MET A 6 7.15 7.99 -16.87
N GLN A 7 8.32 8.27 -16.27
CA GLN A 7 8.61 7.88 -14.89
C GLN A 7 7.75 8.67 -13.90
N VAL A 8 7.51 9.95 -14.17
CA VAL A 8 6.61 10.80 -13.37
C VAL A 8 5.17 10.26 -13.45
N LYS A 9 4.66 9.98 -14.66
CA LYS A 9 3.33 9.38 -14.87
C LYS A 9 3.20 8.05 -14.13
N PHE A 10 4.22 7.19 -14.20
CA PHE A 10 4.26 5.94 -13.46
C PHE A 10 4.24 6.16 -11.94
N GLY A 11 4.98 7.16 -11.43
CA GLY A 11 4.99 7.54 -10.02
C GLY A 11 3.59 7.89 -9.51
N TYR A 12 2.89 8.80 -10.18
CA TYR A 12 1.53 9.19 -9.81
C TYR A 12 0.51 8.07 -9.98
N ALA A 13 0.71 7.17 -10.96
CA ALA A 13 -0.19 6.03 -11.14
C ALA A 13 -0.20 5.10 -9.91
N LYS A 14 0.90 4.99 -9.14
CA LYS A 14 0.97 4.10 -7.96
C LYS A 14 -0.13 4.39 -6.94
N SER A 15 -0.39 5.65 -6.63
CA SER A 15 -1.48 6.07 -5.73
C SER A 15 -2.79 6.29 -6.47
N GLY A 16 -2.75 6.86 -7.69
CA GLY A 16 -3.95 7.18 -8.48
C GLY A 16 -4.77 5.95 -8.92
N THR A 17 -4.13 4.78 -9.03
CA THR A 17 -4.78 3.52 -9.46
C THR A 17 -5.13 2.58 -8.30
N LEU A 18 -5.08 3.05 -7.05
CA LEU A 18 -5.47 2.22 -5.92
C LEU A 18 -6.97 1.89 -5.97
N PRO A 19 -7.36 0.61 -5.79
CA PRO A 19 -8.77 0.25 -5.73
C PRO A 19 -9.42 0.82 -4.47
N ARG A 20 -10.75 0.91 -4.48
CA ARG A 20 -11.56 1.39 -3.35
C ARG A 20 -11.25 0.63 -2.06
N TYR A 21 -11.06 -0.68 -2.16
CA TYR A 21 -10.62 -1.53 -1.06
C TYR A 21 -9.35 -1.03 -0.36
N CYS A 22 -8.35 -0.57 -1.12
CA CYS A 22 -7.12 0.00 -0.58
C CYS A 22 -7.37 1.39 0.02
N ARG A 23 -8.18 2.23 -0.65
CA ARG A 23 -8.50 3.59 -0.19
C ARG A 23 -9.24 3.61 1.15
N ALA A 24 -10.02 2.58 1.45
CA ALA A 24 -10.73 2.42 2.71
C ALA A 24 -9.92 1.64 3.79
N CYS A 25 -8.70 1.19 3.48
CA CYS A 25 -7.92 0.35 4.39
C CYS A 25 -7.25 1.17 5.51
N ALA A 26 -7.38 0.71 6.76
CA ALA A 26 -6.73 1.34 7.92
C ALA A 26 -5.20 1.42 7.81
N TYR A 27 -4.57 0.47 7.10
CA TYR A 27 -3.12 0.37 6.92
C TYR A 27 -2.60 1.03 5.63
N LEU A 28 -3.43 1.84 4.95
CA LEU A 28 -3.03 2.45 3.68
C LEU A 28 -1.78 3.33 3.83
N ARG A 29 -1.64 4.01 4.96
CA ARG A 29 -0.50 4.91 5.23
C ARG A 29 0.82 4.17 5.44
N ASP A 30 0.75 2.88 5.78
CA ASP A 30 1.93 2.04 6.01
C ASP A 30 2.34 1.28 4.75
N CYS A 31 1.36 0.81 3.96
CA CYS A 31 1.63 -0.04 2.79
C CYS A 31 1.54 0.68 1.43
N TRP A 32 0.76 1.75 1.32
CA TRP A 32 0.50 2.50 0.08
C TRP A 32 0.05 1.65 -1.12
N GLY A 33 -0.56 0.49 -0.85
CA GLY A 33 -0.95 -0.52 -1.84
C GLY A 33 0.22 -1.24 -2.53
N GLU A 34 1.45 -1.05 -2.03
CA GLU A 34 2.70 -1.68 -2.49
C GLU A 34 2.95 -1.46 -4.01
N CYS A 35 4.00 -2.07 -4.55
CA CYS A 35 4.36 -2.02 -5.97
C CYS A 35 3.22 -2.46 -6.89
N PRO A 36 2.87 -1.66 -7.93
CA PRO A 36 1.86 -2.05 -8.93
C PRO A 36 2.12 -3.40 -9.60
N LYS A 37 3.39 -3.81 -9.75
CA LYS A 37 3.77 -5.11 -10.32
C LYS A 37 3.15 -6.28 -9.55
N ASN A 38 2.93 -6.12 -8.25
CA ASN A 38 2.44 -7.18 -7.37
C ASN A 38 0.92 -7.09 -7.13
N ARG A 39 0.22 -6.16 -7.81
CA ARG A 39 -1.24 -5.95 -7.69
C ARG A 39 -2.03 -6.89 -8.60
N LEU A 40 -1.92 -8.18 -8.32
CA LEU A 40 -2.33 -9.27 -9.21
C LEU A 40 -3.72 -9.85 -8.91
N ILE A 41 -4.29 -9.56 -7.75
CA ILE A 41 -5.52 -10.21 -7.28
C ILE A 41 -6.69 -9.24 -7.18
N ARG A 42 -7.90 -9.80 -7.04
CA ARG A 42 -9.14 -9.06 -6.80
C ARG A 42 -9.51 -9.13 -5.30
N PRO A 43 -9.88 -8.01 -4.67
CA PRO A 43 -10.55 -8.00 -3.38
C PRO A 43 -11.99 -8.52 -3.48
N PRO A 44 -12.67 -8.74 -2.33
CA PRO A 44 -14.06 -9.18 -2.30
C PRO A 44 -15.04 -8.24 -3.02
N ASP A 45 -14.74 -6.94 -3.10
CA ASP A 45 -15.53 -5.92 -3.80
C ASP A 45 -15.18 -5.78 -5.30
N SER A 46 -14.54 -6.82 -5.86
CA SER A 46 -14.29 -7.13 -7.28
C SER A 46 -13.43 -6.18 -8.11
N GLU A 47 -13.06 -4.99 -7.60
CA GLU A 47 -12.12 -4.09 -8.30
C GLU A 47 -10.70 -4.70 -8.36
N PRO A 48 -10.13 -4.99 -9.55
CA PRO A 48 -8.77 -5.53 -9.64
C PRO A 48 -7.72 -4.53 -9.11
N GLY A 49 -6.53 -5.06 -8.82
CA GLY A 49 -5.39 -4.23 -8.41
C GLY A 49 -5.08 -4.30 -6.91
N LEU A 50 -5.50 -5.38 -6.24
CA LEU A 50 -5.06 -5.67 -4.88
C LEU A 50 -3.73 -6.42 -4.90
N ASN A 51 -2.82 -6.05 -3.99
CA ASN A 51 -1.55 -6.76 -3.82
C ASN A 51 -1.77 -8.19 -3.32
N TYR A 52 -1.08 -9.18 -3.90
CA TYR A 52 -1.25 -10.60 -3.53
C TYR A 52 -0.89 -10.90 -2.05
N LEU A 53 -0.04 -10.07 -1.43
CA LEU A 53 0.32 -10.15 -0.01
C LEU A 53 -0.57 -9.30 0.90
N CYS A 54 -1.63 -8.67 0.38
CA CYS A 54 -2.44 -7.74 1.18
C CYS A 54 -2.95 -8.35 2.50
N ALA A 55 -3.43 -9.59 2.48
CA ALA A 55 -3.88 -10.27 3.71
C ALA A 55 -2.73 -10.48 4.71
N GLY A 56 -1.54 -10.82 4.23
CA GLY A 56 -0.32 -10.95 5.05
C GLY A 56 0.10 -9.62 5.66
N PHE A 57 0.12 -8.54 4.87
CA PHE A 57 0.43 -7.21 5.36
C PHE A 57 -0.56 -6.73 6.42
N LYS A 58 -1.87 -6.97 6.24
CA LYS A 58 -2.87 -6.65 7.25
C LYS A 58 -2.56 -7.31 8.60
N ARG A 59 -2.20 -8.60 8.59
CA ARG A 59 -1.81 -9.34 9.80
C ARG A 59 -0.51 -8.81 10.40
N PHE A 60 0.48 -8.53 9.55
CA PHE A 60 1.76 -7.96 9.98
C PHE A 60 1.56 -6.63 10.68
N PHE A 61 0.88 -5.67 10.04
CA PHE A 61 0.66 -4.33 10.60
C PHE A 61 -0.23 -4.35 11.83
N TYR A 62 -1.24 -5.21 11.88
CA TYR A 62 -2.04 -5.42 13.10
C TYR A 62 -1.15 -5.77 14.31
N TYR A 63 -0.14 -6.62 14.11
CA TYR A 63 0.75 -7.06 15.17
C TYR A 63 1.89 -6.06 15.46
N THR A 64 2.49 -5.47 14.44
CA THR A 64 3.74 -4.71 14.59
C THR A 64 3.54 -3.23 14.86
N LEU A 65 2.49 -2.60 14.33
CA LEU A 65 2.31 -1.15 14.44
C LEU A 65 2.34 -0.63 15.88
N PRO A 66 1.69 -1.26 16.89
CA PRO A 66 1.76 -0.76 18.27
C PRO A 66 3.20 -0.67 18.81
N THR A 67 4.06 -1.62 18.41
CA THR A 67 5.46 -1.62 18.83
C THR A 67 6.28 -0.61 18.05
N VAL A 68 6.04 -0.49 16.74
CA VAL A 68 6.68 0.54 15.89
C VAL A 68 6.35 1.94 16.39
N ASP A 69 5.09 2.20 16.75
CA ASP A 69 4.64 3.48 17.27
C ASP A 69 5.33 3.82 18.61
N ARG A 70 5.48 2.84 19.50
CA ARG A 70 6.24 3.02 20.76
C ARG A 70 7.69 3.40 20.49
N ILE A 71 8.38 2.67 19.61
CA ILE A 71 9.77 2.96 19.24
C ILE A 71 9.88 4.34 18.61
N ALA A 72 8.97 4.70 17.69
CA ALA A 72 8.98 5.99 17.02
C ALA A 72 8.72 7.17 17.98
N ALA A 73 7.93 6.96 19.04
CA ALA A 73 7.70 7.97 20.07
C ALA A 73 8.95 8.23 20.94
N GLU A 74 9.80 7.23 21.14
CA GLU A 74 11.06 7.35 21.90
C GLU A 74 12.19 8.06 21.12
N LEU A 75 12.05 8.22 19.80
CA LEU A 75 13.04 8.86 18.92
C LEU A 75 12.75 10.34 18.61
N ARG A 76 11.66 10.88 19.17
CA ARG A 76 11.27 12.29 19.01
C ARG A 76 11.82 13.14 20.14
#